data_AF-A0A951K019-F1
#
_entry.id   AF-A0A951K019-F1
#
_cell.length_a   1.000
_cell.length_b   1.000
_cell.length_c   1.000
_cell.angle_alpha   90.00
_cell.angle_beta   90.00
_cell.angle_gamma   90.00
#
_symmetry.space_group_name_H-M   'P 1'
#
loop_
_entity.id
_entity.type
_entity.pdbx_description
1 polymer ?
#
loop_
_entity_poly.entity_id
_entity_poly.type
_entity_poly.pdbx_seq_one_letter_code
_entity_poly.pdbx_strand_id
1 'polypeptide(L)'
;MHRLVWMLAILALALTACGQSDEVEDLGAAPSAAAEATEAAVATDPADETDTSAVASDGAPAAGADTADGQAATGSTADDDLPGRPVVWADALNTRAEAGVTGVEADDVLNVRSLPGPDQQIVGRLAPLRTGVALTGGARMVGDAAWYEVRVDDTVGWVHSAFIDLVAGTTDITAEVRDADLPPTAASMRELAEQVVRARGLDEGYQLVWGPRRVSGVSAEEQRRIVISDGPHVGDLGEITVDVIDTFDDSVAAERMTIFGQPDGDGFSLRSVERTLFCDVTRGAGQTCA
;
A
#
# COMPACT_ATOMS: atom_id res chain seq x y z
N MET A 1 -11.89 81.09 -11.01
CA MET A 1 -11.82 80.53 -9.64
C MET A 1 -11.61 79.02 -9.78
N HIS A 2 -10.52 78.51 -9.20
CA HIS A 2 -10.13 77.10 -8.96
C HIS A 2 -9.85 76.20 -10.19
N ARG A 3 -8.56 75.95 -10.51
CA ARG A 3 -7.69 74.82 -10.08
C ARG A 3 -7.96 73.53 -10.90
N LEU A 4 -7.07 73.08 -11.80
CA LEU A 4 -5.83 72.28 -11.57
C LEU A 4 -6.09 70.76 -11.80
N VAL A 5 -5.67 70.21 -12.96
CA VAL A 5 -5.51 68.76 -13.23
C VAL A 5 -4.36 68.62 -14.25
N TRP A 6 -3.09 68.71 -13.84
CA TRP A 6 -2.16 67.61 -13.50
C TRP A 6 -2.21 66.36 -14.40
N MET A 7 -1.17 66.27 -15.22
CA MET A 7 -0.65 65.06 -15.87
C MET A 7 -0.23 64.03 -14.83
N LEU A 8 -0.49 62.75 -15.10
CA LEU A 8 0.32 61.65 -14.60
C LEU A 8 0.20 60.46 -15.57
N ALA A 9 1.29 60.24 -16.31
CA ALA A 9 1.53 59.03 -17.08
C ALA A 9 1.87 57.90 -16.11
N ILE A 10 1.10 56.81 -16.14
CA ILE A 10 1.43 55.57 -15.42
C ILE A 10 1.92 54.56 -16.47
N LEU A 11 3.23 54.34 -16.44
CA LEU A 11 3.94 53.28 -17.13
C LEU A 11 3.64 51.96 -16.42
N ALA A 12 2.75 51.13 -16.97
CA ALA A 12 2.54 49.77 -16.49
C ALA A 12 3.60 48.84 -17.12
N LEU A 13 4.67 48.59 -16.36
CA LEU A 13 5.69 47.59 -16.66
C LEU A 13 5.12 46.21 -16.30
N ALA A 14 4.64 45.45 -17.30
CA ALA A 14 4.20 44.08 -17.11
C ALA A 14 5.44 43.17 -16.98
N LEU A 15 5.84 42.90 -15.74
CA LEU A 15 6.73 41.80 -15.39
C LEU A 15 5.93 40.50 -15.48
N THR A 16 6.08 39.77 -16.59
CA THR A 16 5.79 38.34 -16.67
C THR A 16 6.76 37.62 -15.74
N ALA A 17 6.35 37.42 -14.49
CA ALA A 17 6.98 36.48 -13.58
C ALA A 17 6.53 35.07 -13.96
N CYS A 18 7.46 34.24 -14.42
CA CYS A 18 7.30 32.79 -14.49
C CYS A 18 7.12 32.26 -13.06
N GLY A 19 5.88 32.14 -12.61
CA GLY A 19 5.52 31.32 -11.47
C GLY A 19 5.24 29.92 -11.98
N GLN A 20 6.28 29.10 -12.10
CA GLN A 20 6.12 27.66 -12.15
C GLN A 20 5.86 27.26 -10.71
N SER A 21 4.58 27.27 -10.31
CA SER A 21 4.18 26.62 -9.08
C SER A 21 4.63 25.17 -9.17
N ASP A 22 5.45 24.73 -8.21
CA ASP A 22 5.70 23.32 -7.94
C ASP A 22 4.34 22.68 -7.60
N GLU A 23 3.55 22.38 -8.63
CA GLU A 23 2.26 21.74 -8.50
C GLU A 23 2.55 20.28 -8.24
N VAL A 24 2.43 19.88 -6.97
CA VAL A 24 2.55 18.47 -6.57
C VAL A 24 1.39 17.72 -7.22
N GLU A 25 1.73 16.73 -8.03
CA GLU A 25 0.76 15.91 -8.75
C GLU A 25 -0.07 15.08 -7.77
N ASP A 26 -1.39 15.14 -7.91
CA ASP A 26 -2.29 14.17 -7.29
C ASP A 26 -2.33 12.95 -8.21
N LEU A 27 -1.64 11.89 -7.78
CA LEU A 27 -1.55 10.63 -8.52
C LEU A 27 -2.77 9.74 -8.27
N GLY A 28 -3.80 10.28 -7.61
CA GLY A 28 -5.17 9.80 -7.61
C GLY A 28 -5.44 8.49 -6.84
N ALA A 29 -6.71 8.08 -6.91
CA ALA A 29 -7.18 6.75 -6.52
C ALA A 29 -6.90 5.73 -7.64
N ALA A 30 -6.84 4.44 -7.29
CA ALA A 30 -6.66 3.37 -8.27
C ALA A 30 -7.74 3.46 -9.37
N PRO A 31 -7.44 3.03 -10.62
CA PRO A 31 -8.51 2.83 -11.60
C PRO A 31 -9.48 1.77 -11.04
N SER A 32 -10.70 2.19 -10.73
CA SER A 32 -11.78 1.28 -10.35
C SER A 32 -12.00 0.29 -11.50
N ALA A 33 -11.69 -0.98 -11.25
CA ALA A 33 -12.03 -2.07 -12.16
C ALA A 33 -13.55 -2.28 -12.14
N ALA A 34 -14.27 -1.44 -12.88
CA ALA A 34 -15.62 -1.75 -13.29
C ALA A 34 -15.58 -3.01 -14.19
N ALA A 35 -16.34 -4.02 -13.79
CA ALA A 35 -16.39 -5.33 -14.41
C ALA A 35 -16.68 -5.31 -15.92
N GLU A 36 -15.89 -6.06 -16.70
CA GLU A 36 -16.39 -6.73 -17.91
C GLU A 36 -16.03 -8.21 -17.85
N ALA A 37 -17.03 -9.01 -17.47
CA ALA A 37 -17.01 -10.45 -17.61
C ALA A 37 -16.91 -10.81 -19.10
N THR A 38 -15.87 -11.54 -19.49
CA THR A 38 -15.86 -12.26 -20.76
C THR A 38 -15.56 -13.74 -20.50
N GLU A 39 -16.55 -14.53 -20.90
CA GLU A 39 -16.69 -15.97 -20.91
C GLU A 39 -15.47 -16.72 -21.47
N ALA A 40 -14.91 -17.69 -20.72
CA ALA A 40 -13.92 -18.62 -21.21
C ALA A 40 -14.37 -20.07 -20.98
N ALA A 41 -14.48 -20.80 -22.09
CA ALA A 41 -14.97 -22.16 -22.16
C ALA A 41 -13.93 -23.21 -21.75
N VAL A 42 -14.45 -24.20 -21.02
CA VAL A 42 -14.09 -25.63 -20.88
C VAL A 42 -12.94 -26.17 -21.74
N ALA A 43 -11.95 -26.79 -21.10
CA ALA A 43 -11.32 -28.02 -21.56
C ALA A 43 -10.68 -28.80 -20.39
N THR A 44 -10.75 -30.12 -20.50
CA THR A 44 -10.60 -31.18 -19.50
C THR A 44 -9.15 -31.66 -19.27
N ASP A 45 -8.92 -32.10 -18.03
CA ASP A 45 -7.85 -33.03 -17.58
C ASP A 45 -7.85 -34.36 -18.35
N PRO A 46 -6.70 -35.07 -18.47
CA PRO A 46 -6.42 -36.10 -17.47
C PRO A 46 -4.95 -36.25 -17.03
N ALA A 47 -4.82 -36.69 -15.79
CA ALA A 47 -3.67 -37.26 -15.09
C ALA A 47 -2.81 -38.27 -15.89
N ASP A 48 -1.52 -38.37 -15.51
CA ASP A 48 -0.89 -39.67 -15.22
C ASP A 48 0.33 -39.53 -14.29
N GLU A 49 0.49 -40.53 -13.42
CA GLU A 49 1.53 -40.68 -12.41
C GLU A 49 2.83 -41.29 -12.97
N THR A 50 3.95 -41.13 -12.25
CA THR A 50 5.02 -42.12 -11.96
C THR A 50 6.22 -41.37 -11.35
N ASP A 51 6.58 -41.58 -10.09
CA ASP A 51 7.34 -42.69 -9.46
C ASP A 51 8.88 -42.53 -9.53
N THR A 52 9.49 -42.78 -8.36
CA THR A 52 10.85 -43.33 -8.11
C THR A 52 12.03 -42.39 -7.75
N SER A 53 12.28 -42.36 -6.44
CA SER A 53 13.54 -42.57 -5.68
C SER A 53 14.92 -42.06 -6.16
N ALA A 54 15.48 -41.18 -5.30
CA ALA A 54 16.74 -41.29 -4.54
C ALA A 54 18.03 -41.85 -5.20
N VAL A 55 19.12 -41.05 -5.15
CA VAL A 55 20.46 -41.49 -4.70
C VAL A 55 21.24 -40.29 -4.12
N ALA A 56 21.78 -40.46 -2.91
CA ALA A 56 22.81 -39.61 -2.32
C ALA A 56 24.22 -40.05 -2.79
N SER A 57 25.15 -39.12 -2.99
CA SER A 57 26.57 -39.42 -2.81
C SER A 57 27.39 -38.16 -2.48
N ASP A 58 27.80 -38.15 -1.23
CA ASP A 58 29.04 -37.71 -0.59
C ASP A 58 30.21 -37.23 -1.47
N GLY A 59 30.95 -36.22 -0.98
CA GLY A 59 32.22 -35.78 -1.58
C GLY A 59 32.74 -34.39 -1.20
N ALA A 60 33.01 -34.12 0.08
CA ALA A 60 34.09 -33.20 0.50
C ALA A 60 35.41 -34.02 0.61
N PRO A 61 36.65 -33.45 0.65
CA PRO A 61 37.02 -32.10 1.12
C PRO A 61 38.24 -31.40 0.44
N ALA A 62 38.50 -30.18 0.96
CA ALA A 62 39.80 -29.56 1.26
C ALA A 62 40.56 -28.67 0.23
N ALA A 63 40.54 -27.37 0.57
CA ALA A 63 41.68 -26.48 0.86
C ALA A 63 42.68 -26.02 -0.23
N GLY A 64 42.83 -24.69 -0.32
CA GLY A 64 43.95 -23.94 -0.93
C GLY A 64 43.52 -22.48 -1.17
N ALA A 65 43.71 -21.58 -0.21
CA ALA A 65 44.85 -20.66 -0.10
C ALA A 65 44.87 -19.53 -1.17
N ASP A 66 44.32 -18.39 -0.75
CA ASP A 66 44.83 -17.02 -0.86
C ASP A 66 45.51 -16.57 -2.17
N THR A 67 44.85 -15.69 -2.92
CA THR A 67 45.53 -14.64 -3.72
C THR A 67 44.58 -13.45 -3.82
N ALA A 68 44.97 -12.35 -3.19
CA ALA A 68 44.42 -11.03 -3.42
C ALA A 68 44.61 -10.63 -4.88
N ASP A 69 43.52 -10.32 -5.57
CA ASP A 69 43.55 -9.55 -6.81
C ASP A 69 42.44 -8.50 -6.76
N GLY A 70 42.82 -7.27 -7.13
CA GLY A 70 42.03 -6.07 -6.93
C GLY A 70 40.70 -6.10 -7.69
N GLN A 71 39.61 -6.01 -6.93
CA GLN A 71 38.32 -5.65 -7.49
C GLN A 71 38.37 -4.16 -7.85
N ALA A 72 38.66 -3.88 -9.12
CA ALA A 72 38.47 -2.56 -9.70
C ALA A 72 37.00 -2.16 -9.52
N ALA A 73 36.79 -1.12 -8.71
CA ALA A 73 35.53 -0.42 -8.59
C ALA A 73 35.06 0.03 -9.98
N THR A 74 33.94 -0.53 -10.43
CA THR A 74 33.06 0.12 -11.40
C THR A 74 31.70 0.29 -10.71
N GLY A 75 31.72 1.01 -9.59
CA GLY A 75 30.53 1.47 -8.89
C GLY A 75 29.89 2.60 -9.68
N SER A 76 28.63 2.40 -10.06
CA SER A 76 27.76 3.44 -10.60
C SER A 76 27.60 4.55 -9.56
N THR A 77 28.07 5.76 -9.88
CA THR A 77 28.12 6.91 -8.95
C THR A 77 26.74 7.49 -8.60
N ALA A 78 25.66 7.06 -9.25
CA ALA A 78 24.32 7.57 -8.98
C ALA A 78 23.74 7.07 -7.65
N ASP A 79 24.16 5.88 -7.22
CA ASP A 79 23.63 5.22 -6.02
C ASP A 79 24.35 5.69 -4.74
N ASP A 80 25.56 6.24 -4.87
CA ASP A 80 26.34 6.79 -3.75
C ASP A 80 25.84 8.17 -3.28
N ASP A 81 25.08 8.88 -4.12
CA ASP A 81 24.56 10.23 -3.85
C ASP A 81 23.17 10.22 -3.16
N LEU A 82 22.54 9.04 -3.00
CA LEU A 82 21.24 8.92 -2.36
C LEU A 82 21.33 8.94 -0.82
N PRO A 83 20.43 9.66 -0.13
CA PRO A 83 20.34 9.61 1.33
C PRO A 83 20.14 8.19 1.87
N GLY A 84 20.85 7.91 2.97
CA GLY A 84 20.72 6.64 3.68
C GLY A 84 21.50 5.49 3.06
N ARG A 85 21.60 4.40 3.82
CA ARG A 85 22.30 3.19 3.37
C ARG A 85 21.40 2.38 2.43
N PRO A 86 21.94 1.77 1.37
CA PRO A 86 21.17 0.84 0.55
C PRO A 86 20.71 -0.35 1.41
N VAL A 87 19.54 -0.88 1.10
CA VAL A 87 19.04 -2.11 1.72
C VAL A 87 18.86 -3.19 0.68
N VAL A 88 19.44 -4.36 0.95
CA VAL A 88 19.39 -5.51 0.05
C VAL A 88 18.12 -6.31 0.32
N TRP A 89 16.98 -5.76 -0.07
CA TRP A 89 15.70 -6.48 -0.21
C TRP A 89 15.29 -6.58 -1.70
N ALA A 90 16.25 -6.31 -2.58
CA ALA A 90 16.03 -6.00 -3.99
C ALA A 90 15.26 -7.09 -4.74
N ASP A 91 15.43 -8.37 -4.39
CA ASP A 91 14.74 -9.43 -5.13
C ASP A 91 13.22 -9.37 -4.97
N ALA A 92 12.71 -9.05 -3.77
CA ALA A 92 11.27 -8.90 -3.52
C ALA A 92 10.69 -7.63 -4.15
N LEU A 93 11.47 -6.54 -4.13
CA LEU A 93 11.13 -5.25 -4.74
C LEU A 93 11.17 -5.25 -6.28
N ASN A 94 11.74 -6.29 -6.89
CA ASN A 94 11.87 -6.45 -8.34
C ASN A 94 10.90 -7.50 -8.92
N THR A 95 9.97 -8.01 -8.12
CA THR A 95 9.07 -9.13 -8.50
C THR A 95 8.05 -8.79 -9.58
N ARG A 96 7.97 -7.52 -10.03
CA ARG A 96 6.87 -6.97 -10.84
C ARG A 96 5.49 -7.15 -10.21
N ALA A 97 5.44 -7.55 -8.93
CA ALA A 97 4.20 -7.60 -8.18
C ALA A 97 3.67 -6.18 -8.02
N GLU A 98 2.36 -6.05 -8.16
CA GLU A 98 1.66 -4.80 -7.91
C GLU A 98 1.71 -4.47 -6.42
N ALA A 99 2.02 -3.23 -6.07
CA ALA A 99 1.93 -2.74 -4.71
C ALA A 99 0.73 -1.79 -4.55
N GLY A 100 0.27 -1.64 -3.31
CA GLY A 100 -0.79 -0.71 -2.96
C GLY A 100 -0.54 -0.03 -1.61
N VAL A 101 -1.16 1.13 -1.45
CA VAL A 101 -1.13 1.92 -0.22
C VAL A 101 -1.93 1.21 0.86
N THR A 102 -1.34 1.09 2.05
CA THR A 102 -1.90 0.43 3.23
C THR A 102 -1.75 1.32 4.45
N GLY A 103 -2.71 1.24 5.38
CA GLY A 103 -2.60 1.85 6.71
C GLY A 103 -2.56 3.38 6.72
N VAL A 104 -2.99 4.01 5.63
CA VAL A 104 -3.25 5.45 5.51
C VAL A 104 -4.74 5.69 5.75
N GLU A 105 -5.06 6.74 6.51
CA GLU A 105 -6.43 7.12 6.85
C GLU A 105 -7.16 7.79 5.69
N ALA A 106 -8.49 7.69 5.66
CA ALA A 106 -9.33 8.19 4.57
C ALA A 106 -9.17 9.70 4.26
N ASP A 107 -8.75 10.52 5.22
CA ASP A 107 -8.51 11.96 5.07
C ASP A 107 -7.02 12.34 4.95
N ASP A 108 -6.14 11.35 4.78
CA ASP A 108 -4.70 11.52 4.61
C ASP A 108 -4.22 10.94 3.25
N VAL A 109 -2.93 11.11 2.97
CA VAL A 109 -2.28 10.69 1.73
C VAL A 109 -0.89 10.13 2.00
N LEU A 110 -0.48 9.16 1.17
CA LEU A 110 0.92 8.76 1.12
C LEU A 110 1.69 9.72 0.21
N ASN A 111 2.69 10.40 0.77
CA ASN A 111 3.55 11.31 0.01
C ASN A 111 4.63 10.53 -0.76
N VAL A 112 4.72 10.77 -2.07
CA VAL A 112 5.83 10.36 -2.93
C VAL A 112 6.86 11.46 -2.96
N ARG A 113 8.12 11.14 -2.68
CA ARG A 113 9.20 12.13 -2.51
C ARG A 113 10.30 11.98 -3.57
N SER A 114 10.98 13.08 -3.88
CA SER A 114 12.05 13.09 -4.88
C SER A 114 13.26 12.25 -4.49
N LEU A 115 13.50 12.10 -3.19
CA LEU A 115 14.58 11.32 -2.59
C LEU A 115 14.05 10.58 -1.35
N PRO A 116 14.77 9.55 -0.86
CA PRO A 116 14.42 8.89 0.39
C PRO A 116 14.59 9.83 1.58
N GLY A 117 13.56 9.93 2.43
CA GLY A 117 13.60 10.66 3.69
C GLY A 117 12.41 11.59 3.90
N PRO A 118 12.05 11.90 5.17
CA PRO A 118 10.84 12.66 5.50
C PRO A 118 10.93 14.16 5.16
N ASP A 119 12.14 14.68 4.95
CA ASP A 119 12.37 16.10 4.65
C ASP A 119 12.56 16.40 3.15
N GLN A 120 12.44 15.37 2.31
CA GLN A 120 12.65 15.49 0.86
C GLN A 120 11.43 16.11 0.16
N GLN A 121 11.62 16.76 -0.98
CA GLN A 121 10.52 17.38 -1.73
C GLN A 121 9.44 16.36 -2.08
N ILE A 122 8.17 16.71 -1.87
CA ILE A 122 7.03 15.89 -2.29
C ILE A 122 6.81 16.13 -3.78
N VAL A 123 6.85 15.06 -4.57
CA VAL A 123 6.66 15.07 -6.02
C VAL A 123 5.31 14.47 -6.45
N GLY A 124 4.65 13.75 -5.55
CA GLY A 124 3.30 13.25 -5.78
C GLY A 124 2.60 12.83 -4.48
N ARG A 125 1.29 12.57 -4.58
CA ARG A 125 0.47 12.05 -3.48
C ARG A 125 -0.37 10.88 -3.95
N LEU A 126 -0.47 9.85 -3.13
CA LEU A 126 -1.28 8.66 -3.38
C LEU A 126 -2.43 8.62 -2.38
N ALA A 127 -3.64 8.37 -2.89
CA ALA A 127 -4.81 8.15 -2.05
C ALA A 127 -4.66 6.85 -1.22
N PRO A 128 -5.38 6.74 -0.08
CA PRO A 128 -5.30 5.57 0.80
C PRO A 128 -5.60 4.23 0.13
N LEU A 129 -6.47 4.24 -0.89
CA LEU A 129 -6.86 3.04 -1.64
C LEU A 129 -6.05 2.82 -2.93
N ARG A 130 -5.00 3.60 -3.19
CA ARG A 130 -4.23 3.50 -4.43
C ARG A 130 -3.53 2.14 -4.53
N THR A 131 -3.80 1.40 -5.60
CA THR A 131 -3.06 0.22 -6.05
C THR A 131 -2.41 0.50 -7.41
N GLY A 132 -1.78 -0.48 -8.06
CA GLY A 132 -1.10 -0.26 -9.34
C GLY A 132 0.21 0.49 -9.18
N VAL A 133 0.82 0.47 -7.98
CA VAL A 133 2.12 1.10 -7.72
C VAL A 133 3.21 0.08 -8.06
N ALA A 134 4.15 0.45 -8.93
CA ALA A 134 5.26 -0.41 -9.30
C ALA A 134 6.46 -0.16 -8.39
N LEU A 135 6.92 -1.18 -7.66
CA LEU A 135 8.22 -1.16 -6.99
C LEU A 135 9.32 -1.32 -8.04
N THR A 136 10.39 -0.54 -7.91
CA THR A 136 11.44 -0.44 -8.94
C THR A 136 12.78 -1.05 -8.53
N GLY A 137 12.82 -1.68 -7.35
CA GLY A 137 14.02 -2.31 -6.79
C GLY A 137 14.82 -1.44 -5.84
N GLY A 138 14.68 -0.10 -5.90
CA GLY A 138 15.39 0.83 -5.03
C GLY A 138 14.89 0.76 -3.58
N ALA A 139 15.80 0.58 -2.62
CA ALA A 139 15.50 0.66 -1.19
C ALA A 139 16.60 1.33 -0.39
N ARG A 140 16.21 2.25 0.50
CA ARG A 140 17.12 3.04 1.33
C ARG A 140 16.66 3.07 2.78
N MET A 141 17.62 2.96 3.69
CA MET A 141 17.38 3.16 5.12
C MET A 141 17.89 4.54 5.52
N VAL A 142 16.97 5.43 5.87
CA VAL A 142 17.24 6.80 6.34
C VAL A 142 16.86 6.88 7.81
N GLY A 143 17.85 6.99 8.69
CA GLY A 143 17.65 6.75 10.12
C GLY A 143 17.22 5.30 10.35
N ASP A 144 16.08 5.11 11.01
CA ASP A 144 15.48 3.78 11.26
C ASP A 144 14.30 3.48 10.31
N ALA A 145 14.07 4.33 9.32
CA ALA A 145 12.97 4.19 8.37
C ALA A 145 13.45 3.69 7.01
N ALA A 146 12.80 2.64 6.51
CA ALA A 146 12.97 2.17 5.15
C ALA A 146 12.11 2.96 4.16
N TRP A 147 12.69 3.24 3.00
CA TRP A 147 12.09 3.95 1.89
C TRP A 147 12.23 3.12 0.62
N TYR A 148 11.13 3.00 -0.13
CA TYR A 148 11.09 2.24 -1.38
C TYR A 148 10.92 3.17 -2.56
N GLU A 149 11.69 2.91 -3.61
CA GLU A 149 11.56 3.60 -4.89
C GLU A 149 10.40 2.99 -5.67
N VAL A 150 9.44 3.85 -6.00
CA VAL A 150 8.21 3.50 -6.70
C VAL A 150 8.11 4.25 -8.00
N ARG A 151 7.36 3.66 -8.93
CA ARG A 151 6.85 4.31 -10.12
C ARG A 151 5.33 4.24 -10.09
N VAL A 152 4.71 5.39 -10.25
CA VAL A 152 3.27 5.54 -10.36
C VAL A 152 3.02 6.41 -11.57
N ASP A 153 2.32 5.85 -12.55
CA ASP A 153 2.12 6.48 -13.85
C ASP A 153 3.50 6.87 -14.46
N ASP A 154 3.74 8.15 -14.76
CA ASP A 154 5.03 8.63 -15.28
C ASP A 154 5.98 9.17 -14.20
N THR A 155 5.58 9.14 -12.93
CA THR A 155 6.32 9.72 -11.81
C THR A 155 7.11 8.65 -11.05
N VAL A 156 8.43 8.87 -10.92
CA VAL A 156 9.33 8.07 -10.08
C VAL A 156 9.68 8.84 -8.82
N GLY A 157 9.61 8.16 -7.67
CA GLY A 157 9.98 8.75 -6.40
C GLY A 157 10.05 7.72 -5.28
N TRP A 158 10.05 8.20 -4.04
CA TRP A 158 10.32 7.41 -2.84
C TRP A 158 9.17 7.54 -1.85
N VAL A 159 8.69 6.41 -1.34
CA VAL A 159 7.64 6.35 -0.32
C VAL A 159 8.17 5.67 0.94
N HIS A 160 7.56 6.00 2.08
CA HIS A 160 7.87 5.35 3.34
C HIS A 160 7.32 3.92 3.33
N SER A 161 8.18 2.93 3.60
CA SER A 161 7.86 1.49 3.52
C SER A 161 6.63 1.06 4.32
N ALA A 162 6.43 1.63 5.52
CA ALA A 162 5.31 1.27 6.41
C ALA A 162 3.89 1.60 5.90
N PHE A 163 3.74 2.03 4.65
CA PHE A 163 2.46 2.42 4.05
C PHE A 163 2.29 1.86 2.63
N ILE A 164 3.14 0.91 2.23
CA ILE A 164 3.06 0.32 0.91
C ILE A 164 3.46 -1.15 0.99
N ASP A 165 2.61 -2.01 0.46
CA ASP A 165 2.76 -3.46 0.53
C ASP A 165 2.37 -4.12 -0.79
N LEU A 166 2.82 -5.36 -0.98
CA LEU A 166 2.53 -6.14 -2.19
C LEU A 166 1.08 -6.63 -2.18
N VAL A 167 0.33 -6.38 -3.24
CA VAL A 167 -1.04 -6.91 -3.38
C VAL A 167 -0.97 -8.40 -3.68
N ALA A 168 -1.51 -9.22 -2.79
CA ALA A 168 -1.53 -10.68 -2.93
C ALA A 168 -2.80 -11.19 -3.64
N GLY A 169 -3.88 -10.41 -3.59
CA GLY A 169 -5.15 -10.70 -4.26
C GLY A 169 -6.37 -10.40 -3.40
N THR A 170 -7.53 -10.39 -4.04
CA THR A 170 -8.84 -10.10 -3.42
C THR A 170 -9.73 -11.34 -3.44
N THR A 171 -10.39 -11.62 -2.32
CA THR A 171 -11.28 -12.77 -2.13
C THR A 171 -12.56 -12.33 -1.44
N ASP A 172 -13.71 -12.86 -1.85
CA ASP A 172 -14.97 -12.72 -1.11
C ASP A 172 -14.93 -13.61 0.14
N ILE A 173 -15.03 -12.99 1.30
CA ILE A 173 -15.02 -13.66 2.61
C ILE A 173 -16.37 -13.56 3.33
N THR A 174 -17.43 -13.19 2.62
CA THR A 174 -18.77 -12.97 3.19
C THR A 174 -19.26 -14.18 4.00
N ALA A 175 -18.98 -15.39 3.52
CA ALA A 175 -19.36 -16.63 4.20
C ALA A 175 -18.54 -16.89 5.50
N GLU A 176 -17.34 -16.34 5.61
CA GLU A 176 -16.49 -16.48 6.81
C GLU A 176 -16.99 -15.60 7.96
N VAL A 177 -17.63 -14.47 7.64
CA VAL A 177 -18.06 -13.46 8.62
C VAL A 177 -19.55 -13.54 8.95
N ARG A 178 -20.32 -14.32 8.18
CA ARG A 178 -21.77 -14.44 8.31
C ARG A 178 -22.15 -15.78 8.92
N ASP A 179 -22.94 -15.76 9.99
CA ASP A 179 -23.68 -16.94 10.43
C ASP A 179 -24.81 -17.25 9.44
N ALA A 180 -25.04 -18.53 9.12
CA ALA A 180 -26.00 -18.95 8.10
C ALA A 180 -27.45 -18.52 8.42
N ASP A 181 -27.76 -18.31 9.69
CA ASP A 181 -29.14 -18.09 10.16
C ASP A 181 -29.54 -16.62 10.32
N LEU A 182 -28.59 -15.69 10.52
CA LEU A 182 -28.87 -14.24 10.56
C LEU A 182 -27.65 -13.42 10.06
N PRO A 183 -27.81 -12.60 9.01
CA PRO A 183 -26.74 -11.69 8.62
C PRO A 183 -26.51 -10.65 9.72
N PRO A 184 -25.24 -10.25 9.99
CA PRO A 184 -24.94 -9.14 10.89
C PRO A 184 -25.74 -7.89 10.49
N THR A 185 -26.33 -7.23 11.48
CA THR A 185 -27.07 -5.97 11.30
C THR A 185 -26.57 -4.92 12.27
N ALA A 186 -26.50 -3.67 11.85
CA ALA A 186 -25.97 -2.58 12.67
C ALA A 186 -26.69 -1.25 12.40
N ALA A 187 -26.64 -0.30 13.32
CA ALA A 187 -27.28 1.01 13.12
C ALA A 187 -26.47 1.93 12.17
N SER A 188 -25.21 1.59 11.90
CA SER A 188 -24.36 2.32 10.94
C SER A 188 -23.38 1.40 10.24
N MET A 189 -22.85 1.81 9.08
CA MET A 189 -21.77 1.10 8.39
C MET A 189 -20.52 0.92 9.27
N ARG A 190 -20.27 1.85 10.17
CA ARG A 190 -19.17 1.78 11.13
C ARG A 190 -19.37 0.67 12.15
N GLU A 191 -20.55 0.61 12.76
CA GLU A 191 -20.89 -0.50 13.68
C GLU A 191 -20.93 -1.84 12.93
N LEU A 192 -21.33 -1.84 11.65
CA LEU A 192 -21.29 -3.04 10.81
C LEU A 192 -19.85 -3.51 10.61
N ALA A 193 -18.91 -2.59 10.34
CA ALA A 193 -17.50 -2.91 10.19
C ALA A 193 -16.89 -3.45 11.49
N GLU A 194 -17.26 -2.90 12.64
CA GLU A 194 -16.86 -3.43 13.95
C GLU A 194 -17.34 -4.86 14.17
N GLN A 195 -18.56 -5.19 13.73
CA GLN A 195 -19.07 -6.55 13.80
C GLN A 195 -18.30 -7.49 12.86
N VAL A 196 -17.96 -7.07 11.65
CA VAL A 196 -17.15 -7.86 10.70
C VAL A 196 -15.76 -8.14 11.28
N VAL A 197 -15.08 -7.12 11.81
CA VAL A 197 -13.77 -7.25 12.48
C VAL A 197 -13.84 -8.26 13.62
N ARG A 198 -14.85 -8.15 14.49
CA ARG A 198 -15.05 -9.10 15.59
C ARG A 198 -15.32 -10.51 15.10
N ALA A 199 -16.14 -10.68 14.05
CA ALA A 199 -16.44 -11.98 13.48
C ALA A 199 -15.17 -12.67 12.92
N ARG A 200 -14.19 -11.89 12.45
CA ARG A 200 -12.86 -12.37 12.03
C ARG A 200 -11.91 -12.67 13.21
N GLY A 201 -12.30 -12.37 14.45
CA GLY A 201 -11.43 -12.50 15.62
C GLY A 201 -10.32 -11.46 15.68
N LEU A 202 -10.48 -10.33 14.99
CA LEU A 202 -9.48 -9.26 14.87
C LEU A 202 -9.69 -8.14 15.90
N ASP A 203 -10.55 -8.33 16.90
CA ASP A 203 -10.78 -7.36 17.98
C ASP A 203 -9.88 -7.61 19.21
N GLU A 204 -9.25 -8.77 19.33
CA GLU A 204 -8.33 -9.08 20.43
C GLU A 204 -6.94 -8.46 20.20
N GLY A 205 -6.70 -7.34 20.87
CA GLY A 205 -5.40 -6.67 20.91
C GLY A 205 -5.11 -5.75 19.72
N TYR A 206 -6.06 -5.58 18.81
CA TYR A 206 -6.07 -4.47 17.87
C TYR A 206 -6.72 -3.25 18.53
N GLN A 207 -6.10 -2.09 18.37
CA GLN A 207 -6.77 -0.83 18.63
C GLN A 207 -7.57 -0.46 17.39
N LEU A 208 -8.90 -0.45 17.51
CA LEU A 208 -9.75 0.15 16.48
C LEU A 208 -9.57 1.67 16.57
N VAL A 209 -8.80 2.23 15.64
CA VAL A 209 -8.45 3.65 15.65
C VAL A 209 -9.35 4.38 14.65
N TRP A 210 -10.16 5.29 15.18
CA TRP A 210 -10.98 6.20 14.39
C TRP A 210 -10.27 7.57 14.29
N GLY A 211 -9.66 7.87 13.13
CA GLY A 211 -8.98 9.13 12.84
C GLY A 211 -7.57 9.29 13.42
N PRO A 212 -6.89 10.43 13.19
CA PRO A 212 -5.43 10.52 13.12
C PRO A 212 -4.76 10.30 14.47
N ARG A 213 -4.26 9.08 14.69
CA ARG A 213 -3.42 8.78 15.84
C ARG A 213 -2.48 7.60 15.60
N ARG A 214 -1.21 7.92 15.31
CA ARG A 214 -0.08 7.10 15.77
C ARG A 214 0.32 7.54 17.16
N VAL A 215 0.36 6.61 18.11
CA VAL A 215 0.81 6.88 19.48
C VAL A 215 2.31 6.58 19.56
N SER A 216 3.11 7.63 19.73
CA SER A 216 4.56 7.47 19.93
C SER A 216 4.86 6.77 21.25
N GLY A 217 5.84 5.86 21.26
CA GLY A 217 6.28 5.14 22.46
C GLY A 217 5.51 3.86 22.79
N VAL A 218 4.67 3.39 21.86
CA VAL A 218 3.91 2.13 21.98
C VAL A 218 4.67 1.02 21.25
N SER A 219 4.73 -0.20 21.81
CA SER A 219 5.43 -1.33 21.17
C SER A 219 4.75 -1.76 19.86
N ALA A 220 5.44 -2.49 18.97
CA ALA A 220 4.85 -2.97 17.71
C ALA A 220 3.56 -3.79 17.95
N GLU A 221 3.59 -4.69 18.94
CA GLU A 221 2.42 -5.49 19.35
C GLU A 221 1.24 -4.64 19.87
N GLU A 222 1.52 -3.47 20.43
CA GLU A 222 0.50 -2.52 20.89
C GLU A 222 0.10 -1.49 19.81
N GLN A 223 0.84 -1.45 18.69
CA GLN A 223 0.56 -0.61 17.52
C GLN A 223 -0.33 -1.31 16.48
N ARG A 224 -0.73 -2.57 16.74
CA ARG A 224 -1.78 -3.28 16.00
C ARG A 224 -3.00 -2.38 15.88
N ARG A 225 -3.38 -2.06 14.66
CA ARG A 225 -4.43 -1.08 14.39
C ARG A 225 -5.34 -1.49 13.25
N ILE A 226 -6.58 -1.07 13.38
CA ILE A 226 -7.55 -1.09 12.31
C ILE A 226 -7.75 0.38 11.90
N VAL A 227 -7.45 0.66 10.63
CA VAL A 227 -7.51 2.00 10.02
C VAL A 227 -8.69 2.02 9.07
N ILE A 228 -9.46 3.11 9.04
CA ILE A 228 -10.48 3.32 8.00
C ILE A 228 -9.82 4.07 6.87
N SER A 229 -9.67 3.39 5.74
CA SER A 229 -9.01 3.93 4.57
C SER A 229 -10.01 4.54 3.58
N ASP A 230 -11.31 4.23 3.71
CA ASP A 230 -12.37 4.93 3.00
C ASP A 230 -13.76 4.78 3.65
N GLY A 231 -14.65 5.73 3.37
CA GLY A 231 -16.03 5.75 3.86
C GLY A 231 -16.17 6.16 5.34
N PRO A 232 -17.36 5.96 5.94
CA PRO A 232 -18.53 5.31 5.35
C PRO A 232 -19.21 6.15 4.27
N HIS A 233 -19.55 5.52 3.15
CA HIS A 233 -20.40 6.07 2.09
C HIS A 233 -21.78 5.44 2.17
N VAL A 234 -22.83 6.21 1.85
CA VAL A 234 -24.21 5.70 1.84
C VAL A 234 -24.90 6.14 0.55
N GLY A 235 -25.12 5.17 -0.33
CA GLY A 235 -25.96 5.30 -1.53
C GLY A 235 -27.01 4.19 -1.56
N ASP A 236 -27.16 3.54 -2.72
CA ASP A 236 -27.99 2.32 -2.84
C ASP A 236 -27.46 1.17 -1.98
N LEU A 237 -26.15 1.20 -1.73
CA LEU A 237 -25.42 0.39 -0.75
C LEU A 237 -24.63 1.30 0.18
N GLY A 238 -24.47 0.86 1.42
CA GLY A 238 -23.46 1.40 2.32
C GLY A 238 -22.12 0.73 2.04
N GLU A 239 -21.04 1.49 2.09
CA GLU A 239 -19.68 1.01 1.84
C GLU A 239 -18.70 1.61 2.85
N ILE A 240 -17.77 0.80 3.35
CA ILE A 240 -16.68 1.24 4.22
C ILE A 240 -15.47 0.32 4.01
N THR A 241 -14.28 0.91 3.96
CA THR A 241 -13.03 0.17 3.75
C THR A 241 -12.13 0.31 4.96
N VAL A 242 -11.67 -0.82 5.50
CA VAL A 242 -10.78 -0.87 6.66
C VAL A 242 -9.51 -1.66 6.36
N ASP A 243 -8.38 -1.19 6.84
CA ASP A 243 -7.10 -1.89 6.83
C ASP A 243 -6.78 -2.39 8.23
N VAL A 244 -6.58 -3.70 8.35
CA VAL A 244 -6.04 -4.35 9.54
C VAL A 244 -4.54 -4.50 9.34
N ILE A 245 -3.75 -3.78 10.12
CA ILE A 245 -2.29 -3.74 9.98
C ILE A 245 -1.63 -4.64 11.01
N ASP A 246 -0.60 -5.38 10.59
CA ASP A 246 0.23 -6.23 11.46
C ASP A 246 -0.57 -7.44 12.00
N THR A 247 -0.87 -8.40 11.10
CA THR A 247 -1.78 -9.54 11.34
C THR A 247 -1.14 -10.77 12.02
N PHE A 248 0.00 -10.63 12.71
CA PHE A 248 0.82 -11.71 13.32
C PHE A 248 1.43 -12.74 12.38
N ASP A 249 0.89 -12.88 11.17
CA ASP A 249 1.52 -13.62 10.11
C ASP A 249 2.69 -12.78 9.61
N ASP A 250 3.90 -13.32 9.76
CA ASP A 250 5.13 -12.64 9.42
C ASP A 250 5.34 -12.50 7.91
N SER A 251 4.36 -12.96 7.11
CA SER A 251 4.22 -12.74 5.67
C SER A 251 3.10 -11.76 5.30
N VAL A 252 2.08 -11.55 6.14
CA VAL A 252 0.96 -10.61 5.86
C VAL A 252 1.20 -9.29 6.57
N ALA A 253 1.43 -8.24 5.79
CA ALA A 253 1.60 -6.88 6.31
C ALA A 253 0.26 -6.21 6.63
N ALA A 254 -0.77 -6.46 5.81
CA ALA A 254 -2.10 -5.93 6.02
C ALA A 254 -3.23 -6.78 5.39
N GLU A 255 -4.42 -6.69 5.99
CA GLU A 255 -5.69 -7.17 5.44
C GLU A 255 -6.62 -5.98 5.22
N ARG A 256 -6.94 -5.66 3.96
CA ARG A 256 -7.96 -4.65 3.63
C ARG A 256 -9.31 -5.33 3.43
N MET A 257 -10.33 -4.87 4.14
CA MET A 257 -11.71 -5.32 3.96
C MET A 257 -12.56 -4.18 3.43
N THR A 258 -13.16 -4.37 2.26
CA THR A 258 -14.25 -3.53 1.75
C THR A 258 -15.58 -4.18 2.14
N ILE A 259 -16.36 -3.46 2.94
CA ILE A 259 -17.58 -3.98 3.57
C ILE A 259 -18.79 -3.27 2.97
N PHE A 260 -19.68 -4.07 2.40
CA PHE A 260 -20.91 -3.59 1.78
C PHE A 260 -22.11 -3.93 2.65
N GLY A 261 -22.87 -2.90 3.04
CA GLY A 261 -24.12 -3.03 3.78
C GLY A 261 -25.32 -2.69 2.90
N GLN A 262 -26.38 -3.48 2.97
CA GLN A 262 -27.68 -3.12 2.41
C GLN A 262 -28.43 -2.27 3.44
N PRO A 263 -28.82 -1.01 3.11
CA PRO A 263 -29.72 -0.24 3.97
C PRO A 263 -31.00 -1.04 4.26
N ASP A 264 -31.35 -1.17 5.53
CA ASP A 264 -32.54 -1.86 6.02
C ASP A 264 -33.15 -1.09 7.21
N GLY A 265 -34.30 -0.45 6.96
CA GLY A 265 -34.91 0.48 7.90
C GLY A 265 -33.98 1.64 8.25
N ASP A 266 -33.68 1.80 9.54
CA ASP A 266 -32.78 2.83 10.07
C ASP A 266 -31.32 2.34 10.18
N GLY A 267 -31.01 1.14 9.69
CA GLY A 267 -29.69 0.52 9.81
C GLY A 267 -29.20 -0.14 8.53
N PHE A 268 -28.25 -1.07 8.69
CA PHE A 268 -27.62 -1.81 7.61
C PHE A 268 -27.59 -3.30 7.95
N SER A 269 -27.83 -4.13 6.95
CA SER A 269 -27.57 -5.57 6.99
C SER A 269 -26.35 -5.90 6.13
N LEU A 270 -25.51 -6.83 6.57
CA LEU A 270 -24.32 -7.21 5.82
C LEU A 270 -24.71 -7.84 4.48
N ARG A 271 -24.19 -7.28 3.38
CA ARG A 271 -24.38 -7.81 2.04
C ARG A 271 -23.19 -8.64 1.59
N SER A 272 -22.00 -8.06 1.62
CA SER A 272 -20.76 -8.74 1.25
C SER A 272 -19.54 -8.13 1.94
N VAL A 273 -18.46 -8.91 2.03
CA VAL A 273 -17.14 -8.46 2.46
C VAL A 273 -16.10 -8.98 1.47
N GLU A 274 -15.38 -8.05 0.86
CA GLU A 274 -14.24 -8.36 0.01
C GLU A 274 -12.95 -8.11 0.79
N ARG A 275 -12.08 -9.12 0.83
CA ARG A 275 -10.78 -9.05 1.51
C ARG A 275 -9.66 -8.99 0.48
N THR A 276 -8.82 -7.97 0.56
CA THR A 276 -7.55 -7.89 -0.16
C THR A 276 -6.40 -8.11 0.81
N LEU A 277 -5.55 -9.11 0.52
CA LEU A 277 -4.35 -9.36 1.32
C LEU A 277 -3.16 -8.60 0.76
N PHE A 278 -2.34 -8.08 1.68
CA PHE A 278 -1.09 -7.40 1.38
C PHE A 278 0.08 -8.11 2.06
N CYS A 279 1.10 -8.49 1.28
CA CYS A 279 2.29 -9.14 1.81
C CYS A 279 3.42 -8.14 2.07
N ASP A 280 4.20 -8.44 3.12
CA ASP A 280 5.36 -7.65 3.49
C ASP A 280 6.42 -7.72 2.37
N VAL A 281 6.86 -6.53 1.93
CA VAL A 281 7.82 -6.35 0.85
C VAL A 281 9.19 -6.98 1.15
N THR A 282 9.55 -7.15 2.42
CA THR A 282 10.85 -7.70 2.85
C THR A 282 10.91 -9.23 2.88
N ARG A 283 9.76 -9.92 2.74
CA ARG A 283 9.67 -11.39 2.88
C ARG A 283 9.41 -12.15 1.57
N GLY A 284 9.09 -11.43 0.49
CA GLY A 284 9.07 -11.95 -0.89
C GLY A 284 7.69 -12.38 -1.40
N ALA A 285 7.48 -12.18 -2.71
CA ALA A 285 6.24 -12.49 -3.44
C ALA A 285 6.12 -13.98 -3.81
N GLY A 286 6.24 -14.88 -2.84
CA GLY A 286 6.13 -16.33 -3.04
C GLY A 286 4.69 -16.84 -2.92
N GLN A 287 3.86 -16.64 -3.96
CA GLN A 287 2.50 -17.18 -4.13
C GLN A 287 1.62 -17.21 -2.85
N THR A 288 0.96 -16.09 -2.55
CA THR A 288 0.23 -15.83 -1.29
C THR A 288 1.19 -15.57 -0.13
N CYS A 289 0.85 -14.66 0.77
CA CYS A 289 1.61 -14.46 2.00
C CYS A 289 1.68 -15.83 2.70
N ALA A 290 2.85 -16.45 2.70
CA ALA A 290 3.04 -17.87 3.01
C ALA A 290 3.63 -18.09 4.40
#